data_AF-D6TYU5-F1
#
_entry.id   AF-D6TYU5-F1
#
_cell.length_a   1.000
_cell.length_b   1.000
_cell.length_c   1.000
_cell.angle_alpha   90.00
_cell.angle_beta   90.00
_cell.angle_gamma   90.00
#
_symmetry.space_group_name_H-M   'P 1'
#
loop_
_entity.id
_entity.type
_entity.pdbx_description
1 polymer ?
#
loop_
_entity_poly.entity_id
_entity_poly.type
_entity_poly.pdbx_seq_one_letter_code
_entity_poly.pdbx_strand_id
1 'polypeptide(L)'
;MNATITLQETIEHIYTTFSSYLLHHPVEGCPHCISHEDQERIASKPLRELTEEDLRRYTLKALTTWGDVNDLKHFLPRMLELVVSHRFPYLDYIVN
;
A
#
# COMPACT_ATOMS: atom_id res chain seq x y z
N MET A 1 21.12 -25.03 3.82
CA MET A 1 19.80 -25.11 4.50
C MET A 1 19.03 -23.87 4.09
N ASN A 2 18.00 -23.99 3.26
CA ASN A 2 17.11 -22.86 2.97
C ASN A 2 16.12 -22.77 4.13
N ALA A 3 16.25 -21.74 4.96
CA ALA A 3 15.27 -21.45 5.99
C ALA A 3 13.98 -20.99 5.30
N THR A 4 12.86 -21.62 5.63
CA THR A 4 11.53 -21.16 5.20
C THR A 4 11.18 -19.94 6.04
N ILE A 5 11.05 -18.77 5.41
CA ILE A 5 10.57 -17.55 6.09
C ILE A 5 9.04 -17.58 6.20
N THR A 6 8.51 -17.07 7.31
CA THR A 6 7.07 -16.91 7.56
C THR A 6 6.50 -15.75 6.73
N LEU A 7 5.16 -15.70 6.62
CA LEU A 7 4.47 -14.56 6.00
C LEU A 7 4.78 -13.25 6.74
N GLN A 8 4.78 -13.27 8.08
CA GLN A 8 5.08 -12.09 8.87
C GLN A 8 6.50 -11.58 8.62
N GLU A 9 7.50 -12.47 8.64
CA GLU A 9 8.89 -12.11 8.33
C GLU A 9 9.03 -11.57 6.89
N THR A 10 8.27 -12.14 5.95
CA THR A 10 8.22 -11.65 4.56
C THR A 10 7.67 -10.23 4.50
N ILE A 11 6.58 -9.93 5.21
CA ILE A 11 6.00 -8.59 5.29
C ILE A 11 7.02 -7.61 5.87
N GLU A 12 7.67 -7.97 6.97
CA GLU A 12 8.70 -7.12 7.59
C GLU A 12 9.89 -6.86 6.66
N HIS A 13 10.32 -7.87 5.90
CA HIS A 13 11.36 -7.70 4.88
C HIS A 13 10.93 -6.76 3.74
N ILE A 14 9.67 -6.82 3.30
CA ILE A 14 9.16 -5.90 2.28
C ILE A 14 9.17 -4.46 2.82
N TYR A 15 8.65 -4.22 4.03
CA TYR A 15 8.72 -2.91 4.66
C TYR A 15 10.15 -2.38 4.80
N THR A 16 11.08 -3.24 5.22
CA THR A 16 12.50 -2.88 5.34
C THR A 16 13.10 -2.50 3.99
N THR A 17 12.82 -3.29 2.95
CA THR A 17 13.32 -3.08 1.58
C THR A 17 12.87 -1.75 1.00
N PHE A 18 11.65 -1.32 1.31
CA PHE A 18 11.07 -0.07 0.79
C PHE A 18 11.18 1.11 1.75
N SER A 19 11.83 0.95 2.91
CA SER A 19 11.90 1.99 3.96
C SER A 19 12.60 3.29 3.54
N SER A 20 13.45 3.25 2.50
CA SER A 20 14.13 4.43 1.97
C SER A 20 13.23 5.32 1.10
N TYR A 21 12.06 4.83 0.67
CA TYR A 21 11.11 5.60 -0.13
C TYR A 21 10.14 6.33 0.81
N LEU A 22 10.47 7.59 1.09
CA LEU A 22 9.68 8.45 1.95
C LEU A 22 8.49 9.03 1.17
N LEU A 23 7.41 9.36 1.89
CA LEU A 23 6.30 10.08 1.30
C LEU A 23 6.72 11.53 1.04
N HIS A 24 6.67 11.95 -0.22
CA HIS A 24 6.72 13.36 -0.57
C HIS A 24 5.29 13.90 -0.69
N HIS A 25 4.89 14.72 0.27
CA HIS A 25 3.53 15.26 0.34
C HIS A 25 3.52 16.77 0.05
N PRO A 26 2.59 17.28 -0.78
CA PRO A 26 1.59 16.52 -1.55
C PRO A 26 2.25 15.69 -2.67
N VAL A 27 1.65 14.54 -2.97
CA VAL A 27 2.09 13.69 -4.07
C VAL A 27 1.69 14.35 -5.39
N GLU A 28 2.61 14.53 -6.33
CA GLU A 28 2.28 15.19 -7.60
C GLU A 28 1.15 14.45 -8.34
N GLY A 29 0.17 15.17 -8.85
CA GLY A 29 -0.96 14.54 -9.54
C GLY A 29 -1.71 15.49 -10.46
N CYS A 30 -2.48 14.92 -11.38
CA CYS A 30 -3.33 15.70 -12.27
C CYS A 30 -4.38 16.46 -11.45
N PRO A 31 -4.47 17.81 -11.55
CA PRO A 31 -5.34 18.63 -10.70
C PRO A 31 -6.83 18.37 -10.92
N HIS A 32 -7.20 17.76 -12.05
CA HIS A 32 -8.58 17.38 -12.35
C HIS A 32 -8.92 15.94 -11.90
N CYS A 33 -7.92 15.12 -11.63
CA CYS A 33 -8.12 13.70 -11.27
C CYS A 33 -8.06 13.48 -9.75
N ILE A 34 -7.23 14.27 -9.07
CA ILE A 34 -6.87 14.11 -7.66
C ILE A 34 -7.32 15.33 -6.89
N SER A 35 -8.18 15.11 -5.90
CA SER A 35 -8.70 16.15 -5.02
C SER A 35 -7.77 16.42 -3.83
N HIS A 36 -8.02 17.52 -3.12
CA HIS A 36 -7.36 17.78 -1.84
C HIS A 36 -7.64 16.67 -0.81
N GLU A 37 -8.87 16.19 -0.77
CA GLU A 37 -9.28 15.11 0.13
C GLU A 37 -8.53 13.80 -0.18
N ASP A 38 -8.28 13.51 -1.46
CA ASP A 38 -7.46 12.37 -1.86
C ASP A 38 -6.03 12.49 -1.30
N GLN A 39 -5.42 13.69 -1.38
CA GLN A 39 -4.08 13.95 -0.82
C GLN A 39 -4.05 13.76 0.70
N GLU A 40 -5.01 14.34 1.40
CA GLU A 40 -5.10 14.23 2.86
C GLU A 40 -5.32 12.77 3.31
N ARG A 41 -6.15 12.02 2.57
CA ARG A 41 -6.48 10.63 2.91
C ARG A 41 -5.25 9.73 2.95
N ILE A 42 -4.38 9.79 1.94
CA ILE A 42 -3.15 8.96 1.88
C ILE A 42 -2.07 9.37 2.89
N ALA A 43 -2.18 10.57 3.46
CA ALA A 43 -1.25 11.10 4.47
C ALA A 43 -1.88 11.19 5.87
N SER A 44 -3.10 10.69 6.05
CA SER A 44 -3.91 10.89 7.26
C SER A 44 -3.38 10.18 8.51
N LYS A 45 -2.53 9.17 8.33
CA LYS A 45 -2.01 8.30 9.39
C LYS A 45 -0.74 7.57 8.94
N PRO A 46 0.01 6.95 9.86
CA PRO A 46 1.19 6.17 9.52
C PRO A 46 0.89 5.11 8.46
N LEU A 47 1.86 4.84 7.58
CA LEU A 47 1.73 3.91 6.44
C LEU A 47 1.11 2.56 6.82
N ARG A 48 1.52 1.97 7.96
CA ARG A 48 1.00 0.68 8.46
C ARG A 48 -0.46 0.72 8.92
N GLU A 49 -1.01 1.90 9.16
CA GLU A 49 -2.38 2.10 9.61
C GLU A 49 -3.34 2.47 8.47
N LEU A 50 -2.82 2.77 7.27
CA LEU A 50 -3.63 3.02 6.08
C LEU A 50 -4.48 1.79 5.73
N THR A 51 -5.76 1.97 5.51
CA THR A 51 -6.69 0.89 5.11
C THR A 51 -6.75 0.75 3.60
N GLU A 52 -7.43 -0.29 3.12
CA GLU A 52 -7.75 -0.42 1.70
C GLU A 52 -8.49 0.80 1.16
N GLU A 53 -9.47 1.35 1.91
CA GLU A 53 -10.22 2.52 1.44
C GLU A 53 -9.35 3.78 1.37
N ASP A 54 -8.39 3.93 2.29
CA ASP A 54 -7.46 5.06 2.25
C ASP A 54 -6.58 5.02 1.00
N LEU A 55 -6.17 3.82 0.56
CA LEU A 55 -5.30 3.61 -0.60
C LEU A 55 -6.03 3.32 -1.91
N ARG A 56 -7.36 3.14 -1.88
CA ARG A 56 -8.16 2.68 -3.03
C ARG A 56 -7.98 3.59 -4.24
N ARG A 57 -8.09 4.90 -4.02
CA ARG A 57 -7.95 5.89 -5.09
C ARG A 57 -6.53 5.93 -5.63
N TYR A 58 -5.54 5.93 -4.75
CA TYR A 58 -4.12 5.93 -5.13
C TYR A 58 -3.77 4.72 -6.00
N THR A 59 -4.21 3.53 -5.60
CA THR A 59 -3.95 2.27 -6.31
C THR A 59 -4.43 2.29 -7.76
N LEU A 60 -5.56 2.95 -8.04
CA LEU A 60 -6.13 3.05 -9.39
C LEU A 60 -5.46 4.13 -10.26
N LYS A 61 -4.72 5.05 -9.65
CA LYS A 61 -4.18 6.26 -10.30
C LYS A 61 -2.65 6.34 -10.27
N ALA A 62 -1.99 5.50 -9.47
CA ALA A 62 -0.55 5.38 -9.37
C ALA A 62 0.08 5.26 -10.76
N LEU A 63 1.14 6.03 -11.02
CA LEU A 63 1.90 6.07 -12.28
C LEU A 63 1.12 6.50 -13.53
N THR A 64 -0.16 6.84 -13.41
CA THR A 64 -0.98 7.33 -14.53
C THR A 64 -1.32 8.81 -14.36
N THR A 65 -1.94 9.16 -13.24
CA THR A 65 -2.34 10.55 -12.95
C THR A 65 -1.98 10.99 -11.54
N TRP A 66 -1.28 10.15 -10.77
CA TRP A 66 -0.92 10.45 -9.39
C TRP A 66 0.37 9.72 -8.98
N GLY A 67 1.37 10.51 -8.60
CA GLY A 67 2.66 10.06 -8.10
C GLY A 67 3.59 9.48 -9.15
N ASP A 68 4.84 9.31 -8.74
CA ASP A 68 5.90 8.67 -9.51
C ASP A 68 6.22 7.25 -8.97
N VAL A 69 7.32 6.68 -9.46
CA VAL A 69 7.78 5.35 -9.03
C VAL A 69 8.21 5.31 -7.56
N ASN A 70 8.76 6.39 -7.02
CA ASN A 70 9.15 6.46 -5.62
C ASN A 70 7.92 6.57 -4.72
N ASP A 71 6.90 7.32 -5.12
CA ASP A 71 5.62 7.37 -4.41
C ASP A 71 4.97 5.99 -4.38
N LEU A 72 4.95 5.27 -5.52
CA LEU A 72 4.40 3.92 -5.57
C LEU A 72 5.16 3.02 -4.59
N LYS A 73 6.49 3.08 -4.59
CA LYS A 73 7.35 2.30 -3.70
C LYS A 73 7.15 2.64 -2.22
N HIS A 74 6.77 3.86 -1.88
CA HIS A 74 6.38 4.22 -0.52
C HIS A 74 5.15 3.43 -0.06
N PHE A 75 4.10 3.36 -0.89
CA PHE A 75 2.85 2.69 -0.53
C PHE A 75 2.84 1.18 -0.78
N LEU A 76 3.72 0.69 -1.65
CA LEU A 76 3.80 -0.73 -2.06
C LEU A 76 3.87 -1.73 -0.90
N PRO A 77 4.71 -1.57 0.15
CA PRO A 77 4.73 -2.51 1.27
C PRO A 77 3.35 -2.66 1.95
N ARG A 78 2.62 -1.55 2.11
CA ARG A 78 1.28 -1.58 2.70
C ARG A 78 0.25 -2.21 1.78
N MET A 79 0.28 -1.88 0.49
CA MET A 79 -0.60 -2.49 -0.51
C MET A 79 -0.44 -4.01 -0.55
N LEU A 80 0.80 -4.51 -0.51
CA LEU A 80 1.08 -5.95 -0.49
C LEU A 80 0.63 -6.60 0.82
N GLU A 81 0.90 -5.96 1.98
CA GLU A 81 0.42 -6.45 3.28
C GLU A 81 -1.11 -6.58 3.32
N LEU A 82 -1.85 -5.58 2.82
CA LEU A 82 -3.31 -5.62 2.75
C LEU A 82 -3.79 -6.79 1.89
N VAL A 83 -3.25 -6.95 0.68
CA VAL A 83 -3.61 -8.05 -0.25
C VAL A 83 -3.44 -9.43 0.39
N VAL A 84 -2.32 -9.66 1.10
CA VAL A 84 -2.07 -10.98 1.72
C VAL A 84 -2.80 -11.17 3.04
N SER A 85 -3.16 -10.08 3.74
CA SER A 85 -3.93 -10.13 4.99
C SER A 85 -5.40 -10.39 4.74
N HIS A 86 -5.95 -9.93 3.61
CA HIS A 86 -7.31 -10.25 3.15
C HIS A 86 -7.39 -11.64 2.49
N ARG A 87 -6.84 -12.67 3.15
CA ARG A 87 -7.13 -14.07 2.80
C ARG A 87 -8.65 -14.25 2.84
N PHE A 88 -9.21 -14.73 1.72
CA PHE A 88 -10.63 -14.97 1.48
C PHE A 88 -11.39 -15.27 2.79
N PRO A 89 -12.26 -14.35 3.27
CA PRO A 89 -13.06 -14.59 4.48
C PRO A 89 -14.03 -15.78 4.32
N TYR A 90 -14.11 -16.36 3.11
CA TYR A 90 -14.94 -17.50 2.77
C TYR A 90 -14.19 -18.83 2.59
N LEU A 91 -12.85 -18.86 2.68
CA LEU A 91 -12.11 -20.12 2.51
C LEU A 91 -12.50 -21.16 3.58
N ASP A 92 -12.72 -20.73 4.82
CA ASP A 92 -13.13 -21.63 5.91
C ASP A 92 -14.54 -22.23 5.70
N TYR A 93 -15.35 -21.67 4.79
CA TYR A 93 -16.68 -22.20 4.43
C TYR A 93 -16.64 -23.18 3.25
N ILE A 94 -15.50 -23.33 2.55
CA ILE A 94 -15.37 -24.18 1.36
C ILE A 94 -14.61 -25.49 1.67
N VAL A 95 -13.85 -25.54 2.77
CA VAL A 95 -13.06 -26.72 3.20
C VAL A 95 -13.69 -27.52 4.35
N ASN A 96 -14.99 -27.33 4.65
CA ASN A 96 -15.74 -28.16 5.62
C ASN A 96 -16.92 -28.87 4.95
#